data_AF-A0A839JG65-F1
#
_entry.id   AF-A0A839JG65-F1
#
_cell.length_a   1.000
_cell.length_b   1.000
_cell.length_c   1.000
_cell.angle_alpha   90.00
_cell.angle_beta   90.00
_cell.angle_gamma   90.00
#
_symmetry.space_group_name_H-M   'P 1'
#
loop_
_entity.id
_entity.type
_entity.pdbx_description
1 polymer ?
#
loop_
_entity_poly.entity_id
_entity_poly.type
_entity_poly.pdbx_seq_one_letter_code
_entity_poly.pdbx_strand_id
1 'polypeptide(L)'
;MGMIWVAYRRDRLYADALIADPELIEDLLESDDDVTSVDIDKAWHGVHWLLTGSAEPDSSIASDVIFGGQPVGDPDEEMIQVIDEPRVARIASYLAELDEAFLRAGFDPQAMIRADVYPSGIWEEPELLGAC
;
A
#
# COMPACT_ATOMS: atom_id res chain seq x y z
N MET A 1 7.91 -15.44 7.04
CA MET A 1 6.76 -14.89 6.29
C MET A 1 6.75 -13.41 6.54
N GLY A 2 6.61 -12.57 5.51
CA GLY A 2 6.52 -11.12 5.66
C GLY A 2 5.13 -10.63 5.29
N MET A 3 4.80 -9.39 5.65
CA MET A 3 3.54 -8.76 5.27
C MET A 3 3.69 -8.16 3.88
N ILE A 4 2.82 -8.57 2.97
CA ILE A 4 2.77 -8.08 1.59
C ILE A 4 1.56 -7.17 1.40
N TRP A 5 1.54 -6.42 0.30
CA TRP A 5 0.41 -5.59 -0.07
C TRP A 5 0.00 -5.89 -1.50
N VAL A 6 -1.28 -6.19 -1.67
CA VAL A 6 -1.91 -6.45 -2.96
C VAL A 6 -3.16 -5.59 -3.06
N ALA A 7 -3.32 -4.86 -4.16
CA ALA A 7 -4.57 -4.19 -4.50
C ALA A 7 -5.31 -4.96 -5.58
N TYR A 8 -6.63 -5.05 -5.43
CA TYR A 8 -7.54 -5.65 -6.41
C TYR A 8 -8.51 -4.59 -6.93
N ARG A 9 -8.65 -4.48 -8.25
CA ARG A 9 -9.71 -3.70 -8.86
C ARG A 9 -11.00 -4.51 -8.86
N ARG A 10 -12.02 -4.00 -8.20
CA ARG A 10 -13.37 -4.59 -8.18
C ARG A 10 -14.40 -3.55 -8.60
N ASP A 11 -15.51 -4.02 -9.16
CA ASP A 11 -16.63 -3.14 -9.43
C ASP A 11 -17.35 -2.77 -8.12
N ARG A 12 -18.20 -1.73 -8.22
CA ARG A 12 -18.94 -1.20 -7.06
C ARG A 12 -19.81 -2.24 -6.39
N LEU A 13 -20.44 -3.13 -7.16
CA LEU A 13 -21.36 -4.13 -6.62
C LEU A 13 -20.60 -5.15 -5.77
N TYR A 14 -19.44 -5.62 -6.27
CA TYR A 14 -18.59 -6.53 -5.52
C TYR A 14 -18.01 -5.87 -4.27
N ALA A 15 -17.51 -4.63 -4.38
CA ALA A 15 -16.98 -3.90 -3.22
C ALA A 15 -18.03 -3.70 -2.13
N ASP A 16 -19.27 -3.33 -2.51
CA ASP A 16 -20.37 -3.17 -1.56
C ASP A 16 -20.80 -4.53 -0.95
N ALA A 17 -20.72 -5.62 -1.72
CA ALA A 17 -20.96 -6.98 -1.21
C ALA A 17 -19.90 -7.42 -0.19
N LEU A 18 -18.62 -7.18 -0.49
CA LEU A 18 -17.50 -7.50 0.42
C LEU A 18 -17.61 -6.74 1.74
N ILE A 19 -18.05 -5.48 1.71
CA ILE A 19 -18.29 -4.68 2.93
C ILE A 19 -19.45 -5.27 3.75
N ALA A 20 -20.51 -5.75 3.07
CA ALA A 20 -21.68 -6.31 3.73
C ALA A 20 -21.44 -7.73 4.28
N ASP A 21 -20.55 -8.49 3.63
CA ASP A 21 -20.24 -9.88 3.94
C ASP A 21 -18.72 -10.13 3.83
N PRO A 22 -17.98 -9.95 4.93
CA PRO A 22 -16.54 -10.16 4.96
C PRO A 22 -16.11 -11.62 4.74
N GLU A 23 -17.01 -12.61 4.78
CA GLU A 23 -16.66 -14.01 4.44
C GLU A 23 -16.17 -14.13 2.98
N LEU A 24 -16.52 -13.17 2.12
CA LEU A 24 -16.05 -13.11 0.72
C LEU A 24 -14.57 -12.74 0.57
N ILE A 25 -13.87 -12.38 1.65
CA ILE A 25 -12.44 -12.05 1.63
C ILE A 25 -11.60 -13.29 1.27
N GLU A 26 -11.93 -14.46 1.79
CA GLU A 26 -11.18 -15.70 1.52
C GLU A 26 -11.20 -16.02 0.01
N ASP A 27 -12.38 -15.98 -0.61
CA ASP A 27 -12.56 -16.13 -2.06
C ASP A 27 -11.76 -15.09 -2.88
N LEU A 28 -11.64 -13.86 -2.38
CA LEU A 28 -10.87 -12.81 -3.03
C LEU A 28 -9.37 -13.14 -3.03
N LEU A 29 -8.84 -13.59 -1.90
CA LEU A 29 -7.41 -13.87 -1.74
C LEU A 29 -6.97 -15.18 -2.39
N GLU A 30 -7.86 -16.16 -2.49
CA GLU A 30 -7.60 -17.38 -3.25
C GLU A 30 -7.69 -17.17 -4.78
N SER A 31 -8.13 -15.99 -5.24
CA SER A 31 -8.24 -15.69 -6.66
C SER A 31 -6.86 -15.42 -7.29
N ASP A 32 -6.49 -16.21 -8.31
CA ASP A 32 -5.29 -15.99 -9.15
C ASP A 32 -5.50 -14.82 -10.16
N ASP A 33 -6.07 -13.70 -9.71
CA ASP A 33 -6.39 -12.57 -10.58
C ASP A 33 -5.19 -11.63 -10.79
N ASP A 34 -4.26 -12.04 -11.65
CA ASP A 34 -3.10 -11.23 -12.06
C ASP A 34 -3.47 -10.08 -13.02
N VAL A 35 -4.69 -10.07 -13.56
CA VAL A 35 -5.10 -9.10 -14.61
C VAL A 35 -5.62 -7.81 -13.99
N THR A 36 -6.30 -7.92 -12.85
CA THR A 36 -6.90 -6.77 -12.18
C THR A 36 -6.34 -6.51 -10.78
N SER A 37 -5.20 -7.13 -10.46
CA SER A 37 -4.45 -6.87 -9.24
C SER A 37 -3.11 -6.18 -9.49
N VAL A 38 -2.55 -5.61 -8.43
CA VAL A 38 -1.18 -5.14 -8.35
C VAL A 38 -0.59 -5.61 -7.02
N ASP A 39 0.45 -6.43 -7.10
CA ASP A 39 1.25 -6.87 -5.96
C ASP A 39 2.58 -6.10 -5.93
N ILE A 40 2.87 -5.43 -4.81
CA ILE A 40 4.14 -4.72 -4.58
C ILE A 40 5.00 -5.43 -3.52
N ASP A 41 4.70 -6.69 -3.22
CA ASP A 41 5.31 -7.52 -2.18
C ASP A 41 5.44 -6.71 -0.89
N LYS A 42 6.67 -6.56 -0.37
CA LYS A 42 6.96 -5.90 0.90
C LYS A 42 7.27 -4.41 0.74
N ALA A 43 7.14 -3.85 -0.46
CA ALA A 43 7.52 -2.46 -0.72
C ALA A 43 6.54 -1.43 -0.14
N TRP A 44 5.36 -1.84 0.33
CA TRP A 44 4.27 -0.96 0.73
C TRP A 44 4.64 0.12 1.74
N HIS A 45 5.40 -0.21 2.78
CA HIS A 45 5.79 0.78 3.80
C HIS A 45 6.87 1.73 3.28
N GLY A 46 7.79 1.22 2.46
CA GLY A 46 8.76 2.05 1.74
C GLY A 46 8.07 3.03 0.78
N VAL A 47 7.06 2.57 0.03
CA VAL A 47 6.25 3.45 -0.84
C VAL A 47 5.53 4.50 -0.02
N HIS A 48 4.88 4.14 1.09
CA HIS A 48 4.23 5.09 1.99
C HIS A 48 5.22 6.15 2.52
N TRP A 49 6.41 5.73 2.95
CA TRP A 49 7.48 6.63 3.38
C TRP A 49 7.89 7.60 2.26
N LEU A 50 8.10 7.13 1.04
CA LEU A 50 8.53 7.99 -0.07
C LEU A 50 7.48 9.04 -0.44
N LEU A 51 6.21 8.77 -0.18
CA LEU A 51 5.10 9.68 -0.46
C LEU A 51 4.85 10.68 0.68
N THR A 52 5.10 10.29 1.93
CA THR A 52 4.69 11.05 3.13
C THR A 52 5.86 11.58 3.97
N GLY A 53 7.03 10.95 3.89
CA GLY A 53 8.15 11.16 4.81
C GLY A 53 7.90 10.64 6.23
N SER A 54 6.89 9.78 6.42
CA SER A 54 6.47 9.21 7.70
C SER A 54 6.30 7.70 7.58
N ALA A 55 6.56 6.97 8.67
CA ALA A 55 6.17 5.56 8.80
C ALA A 55 4.69 5.43 9.23
N GLU A 56 4.21 6.40 10.01
CA GLU A 56 2.84 6.40 10.52
C GLU A 56 1.88 6.98 9.48
N PRO A 57 0.70 6.36 9.31
CA PRO A 57 -0.34 6.88 8.43
C PRO A 57 -0.91 8.20 8.96
N ASP A 58 -1.32 9.08 8.04
CA ASP A 58 -2.00 10.34 8.31
C ASP A 58 -3.23 10.54 7.41
N SER A 59 -3.84 11.73 7.45
CA SER A 59 -5.05 12.08 6.69
C SER A 59 -4.78 12.69 5.31
N SER A 60 -3.53 12.64 4.83
CA SER A 60 -3.15 13.15 3.51
C SER A 60 -3.53 12.19 2.38
N ILE A 61 -3.66 12.74 1.17
CA ILE A 61 -3.86 11.92 -0.04
C ILE A 61 -2.66 11.00 -0.34
N ALA A 62 -1.47 11.37 0.14
CA ALA A 62 -0.25 10.59 0.02
C ALA A 62 -0.32 9.31 0.87
N SER A 63 -0.76 9.45 2.12
CA SER A 63 -0.98 8.32 3.02
C SER A 63 -2.13 7.42 2.56
N ASP A 64 -3.15 8.01 1.94
CA ASP A 64 -4.29 7.29 1.38
C ASP A 64 -3.90 6.22 0.32
N VAL A 65 -2.72 6.33 -0.31
CA VAL A 65 -2.24 5.37 -1.32
C VAL A 65 -2.13 3.95 -0.76
N ILE A 66 -1.67 3.83 0.49
CA ILE A 66 -1.46 2.53 1.15
C ILE A 66 -2.51 2.28 2.24
N PHE A 67 -2.99 3.33 2.92
CA PHE A 67 -3.85 3.21 4.12
C PHE A 67 -5.19 3.96 4.01
N GLY A 68 -5.60 4.34 2.80
CA GLY A 68 -6.75 5.23 2.61
C GLY A 68 -8.12 4.57 2.60
N GLY A 69 -8.21 3.26 2.80
CA GLY A 69 -9.46 2.52 2.71
C GLY A 69 -10.23 2.45 4.02
N GLN A 70 -11.51 2.09 3.91
CA GLN A 70 -12.32 1.67 5.03
C GLN A 70 -11.97 0.21 5.36
N PRO A 71 -11.57 -0.14 6.60
CA PRO A 71 -11.33 -1.52 6.99
C PRO A 71 -12.58 -2.40 6.81
N VAL A 72 -12.37 -3.64 6.39
CA VAL A 72 -13.42 -4.66 6.21
C VAL A 72 -12.93 -5.97 6.82
N GLY A 73 -13.81 -6.69 7.53
CA GLY A 73 -13.46 -7.94 8.20
C GLY A 73 -12.75 -7.73 9.54
N ASP A 74 -12.09 -8.79 10.03
CA ASP A 74 -11.33 -8.78 11.26
C ASP A 74 -9.86 -8.41 10.98
N PRO A 75 -9.36 -7.26 11.50
CA PRO A 75 -7.99 -6.83 11.26
C PRO A 75 -6.94 -7.76 11.90
N ASP A 76 -7.31 -8.61 12.87
CA ASP A 76 -6.41 -9.58 13.48
C ASP A 76 -6.19 -10.81 12.57
N GLU A 77 -7.13 -11.07 11.65
CA GLU A 77 -6.98 -12.09 10.60
C GLU A 77 -6.24 -11.49 9.41
N GLU A 78 -6.81 -10.43 8.82
CA GLU A 78 -6.29 -9.79 7.61
C GLU A 78 -6.56 -8.29 7.56
N MET A 79 -5.57 -7.53 7.10
CA MET A 79 -5.71 -6.09 6.93
C MET A 79 -6.31 -5.75 5.56
N ILE A 80 -7.61 -5.99 5.42
CA ILE A 80 -8.36 -5.67 4.21
C ILE A 80 -9.03 -4.30 4.34
N GLN A 81 -8.95 -3.51 3.27
CA GLN A 81 -9.56 -2.20 3.20
C GLN A 81 -10.17 -1.95 1.82
N VAL A 82 -11.30 -1.25 1.79
CA VAL A 82 -11.97 -0.84 0.55
C VAL A 82 -11.81 0.67 0.36
N ILE A 83 -11.26 1.06 -0.78
CA ILE A 83 -11.13 2.45 -1.21
C ILE A 83 -12.25 2.75 -2.22
N ASP A 84 -13.03 3.80 -1.97
CA ASP A 84 -14.12 4.17 -2.86
C ASP A 84 -13.63 4.84 -4.17
N GLU A 85 -14.47 4.78 -5.21
CA GLU A 85 -14.15 5.35 -6.53
C GLU A 85 -13.69 6.82 -6.46
N PRO A 86 -14.38 7.73 -5.73
CA PRO A 86 -13.91 9.11 -5.61
C PRO A 86 -12.51 9.23 -5.02
N ARG A 87 -12.17 8.44 -3.99
CA ARG A 87 -10.83 8.45 -3.40
C ARG A 87 -9.79 7.85 -4.33
N VAL A 88 -10.10 6.75 -5.02
CA VAL A 88 -9.21 6.16 -6.05
C VAL A 88 -8.87 7.20 -7.12
N ALA A 89 -9.85 7.96 -7.60
CA ALA A 89 -9.62 9.01 -8.60
C ALA A 89 -8.68 10.13 -8.10
N ARG A 90 -8.80 10.52 -6.83
CA ARG A 90 -7.90 11.51 -6.21
C ARG A 90 -6.49 10.95 -6.03
N ILE A 91 -6.36 9.70 -5.57
CA ILE A 91 -5.08 9.00 -5.45
C ILE A 91 -4.39 8.94 -6.81
N ALA A 92 -5.10 8.53 -7.86
CA ALA A 92 -4.56 8.45 -9.21
C ALA A 92 -4.10 9.82 -9.73
N SER A 93 -4.87 10.87 -9.46
CA SER A 93 -4.50 12.25 -9.84
C SER A 93 -3.23 12.71 -9.10
N TYR A 94 -3.16 12.45 -7.79
CA TYR A 94 -1.98 12.76 -6.98
C TYR A 94 -0.73 12.02 -7.50
N LEU A 95 -0.82 10.71 -7.73
CA LEU A 95 0.30 9.90 -8.21
C LEU A 95 0.76 10.32 -9.62
N ALA A 96 -0.15 10.80 -10.47
CA ALA A 96 0.18 11.27 -11.83
C ALA A 96 1.00 12.57 -11.85
N GLU A 97 1.02 13.33 -10.76
CA GLU A 97 1.81 14.55 -10.62
C GLU A 97 3.24 14.28 -10.12
N LEU A 98 3.51 13.08 -9.60
CA LEU A 98 4.81 12.71 -9.04
C LEU A 98 5.73 12.17 -10.12
N ASP A 99 7.03 12.43 -9.94
CA ASP A 99 8.08 11.86 -10.77
C ASP A 99 9.11 11.07 -9.94
N GLU A 100 10.02 10.40 -10.62
CA GLU A 100 11.08 9.63 -9.97
C GLU A 100 12.01 10.52 -9.12
N ALA A 101 12.20 11.78 -9.50
CA ALA A 101 13.04 12.71 -8.76
C ALA A 101 12.44 13.06 -7.39
N PHE A 102 11.11 13.23 -7.33
CA PHE A 102 10.39 13.40 -6.08
C PHE A 102 10.62 12.21 -5.13
N LEU A 103 10.43 10.98 -5.63
CA LEU A 103 10.62 9.77 -4.83
C LEU A 103 12.08 9.63 -4.36
N ARG A 104 13.05 9.81 -5.27
CA ARG A 104 14.48 9.75 -4.92
C ARG A 104 14.87 10.78 -3.86
N ALA A 105 14.26 11.96 -3.85
CA ALA A 105 14.54 12.98 -2.85
C ALA A 105 14.08 12.58 -1.44
N GLY A 106 13.02 11.77 -1.32
CA GLY A 106 12.52 11.23 -0.04
C GLY A 106 13.24 9.97 0.45
N PHE A 107 14.08 9.36 -0.39
CA PHE A 107 14.78 8.12 -0.05
C PHE A 107 16.00 8.40 0.84
N ASP A 108 15.82 8.18 2.15
CA ASP A 108 16.88 8.23 3.17
C ASP A 108 16.84 6.94 4.00
N PRO A 109 17.67 5.93 3.64
CA PRO A 109 17.71 4.65 4.36
C PRO A 109 17.96 4.81 5.86
N GLN A 110 18.76 5.80 6.29
CA GLN A 110 19.07 6.01 7.70
C GLN A 110 17.89 6.63 8.46
N ALA A 111 17.07 7.46 7.81
CA ALA A 111 15.81 7.91 8.37
C ALA A 111 14.78 6.77 8.41
N MET A 112 14.68 5.98 7.34
CA MET A 112 13.77 4.83 7.25
C MET A 112 14.05 3.78 8.34
N ILE A 113 15.32 3.43 8.58
CA ILE A 113 15.72 2.53 9.69
C ILE A 113 15.29 3.10 11.04
N ARG A 114 15.55 4.40 11.28
CA ARG A 114 15.21 5.03 12.57
C ARG A 114 13.70 5.13 12.81
N ALA A 115 12.92 5.20 11.73
CA ALA A 115 11.47 5.22 11.77
C ALA A 115 10.84 3.81 11.73
N ASP A 116 11.65 2.74 11.75
CA ASP A 116 11.20 1.36 11.68
C ASP A 116 10.35 1.04 10.44
N VAL A 117 10.73 1.62 9.29
CA VAL A 117 10.05 1.36 8.01
C VAL A 117 10.24 -0.11 7.62
N TYR A 118 9.14 -0.78 7.31
CA TYR A 118 9.12 -2.17 6.89
C TYR A 118 9.56 -2.32 5.41
N PRO A 119 10.25 -3.40 5.02
CA PRO A 119 10.77 -4.48 5.86
C PRO A 119 12.09 -4.08 6.52
N SER A 120 12.33 -4.58 7.73
CA SER A 120 13.60 -4.38 8.41
C SER A 120 14.76 -5.12 7.72
N GLY A 121 15.99 -4.66 7.94
CA GLY A 121 17.22 -5.25 7.42
C GLY A 121 17.63 -4.76 6.03
N ILE A 122 16.71 -4.64 5.06
CA ILE A 122 17.09 -4.29 3.68
C ILE A 122 17.66 -2.87 3.55
N TRP A 123 17.22 -1.95 4.41
CA TRP A 123 17.66 -0.56 4.41
C TRP A 123 19.11 -0.41 4.92
N GLU A 124 19.62 -1.41 5.63
CA GLU A 124 20.97 -1.46 6.18
C GLU A 124 22.00 -2.00 5.17
N GLU A 125 21.54 -2.51 4.02
CA GLU A 125 22.36 -3.18 3.01
C GLU A 125 22.45 -2.33 1.73
N PRO A 126 23.45 -1.42 1.61
CA PRO A 126 23.58 -0.52 0.45
C PRO A 126 23.65 -1.26 -0.90
N GLU A 127 24.19 -2.48 -0.88
CA GLU A 127 24.36 -3.34 -2.05
C GLU A 127 23.01 -3.83 -2.60
N LEU A 128 22.01 -4.02 -1.75
CA LEU A 128 20.63 -4.37 -2.15
C LEU A 128 19.85 -3.15 -2.68
N LEU A 129 20.27 -1.94 -2.31
CA LEU A 129 19.58 -0.69 -2.65
C LEU A 129 20.03 -0.10 -3.99
N GLY A 130 20.90 -0.79 -4.73
CA GLY A 130 21.40 -0.34 -6.04
C GLY A 130 22.28 0.91 -5.98
N ALA A 131 22.80 1.26 -4.80
CA ALA A 131 23.75 2.36 -4.63
C ALA A 131 25.13 1.90 -5.11
N CYS A 132 25.47 2.25 -6.35
CA CYS A 132 26.86 2.29 -6.83
C CYS A 132 27.56 3.57 -6.35
#